data_AF-A0A0G1BMT9-F1
#
_entry.id   AF-A0A0G1BMT9-F1
#
_cell.length_a   1.000
_cell.length_b   1.000
_cell.length_c   1.000
_cell.angle_alpha   90.00
_cell.angle_beta   90.00
_cell.angle_gamma   90.00
#
_symmetry.space_group_name_H-M   'P 1'
#
loop_
_entity.id
_entity.type
_entity.pdbx_description
1 polymer ?
#
loop_
_entity_poly.entity_id
_entity_poly.type
_entity_poly.pdbx_seq_one_letter_code
_entity_poly.pdbx_strand_id
1 'polypeptide(L)'
;MAWLALITLLTNLTTRFVQPLPPLAAADIPRVMPDEVKAIYITSQTAKLAKRMAELRQLIYDTELNAVVINTKEPFGPRIYPELKVL
;
A
#
# COMPACT_ATOMS: atom_id res chain seq x y z
N MET A 1 17.41 40.56 29.13
CA MET A 1 16.18 40.67 28.30
C MET A 1 16.33 40.04 26.91
N ALA A 2 17.45 40.21 26.19
CA ALA A 2 17.62 39.65 24.83
C ALA A 2 17.64 38.10 24.74
N TRP A 3 18.15 37.43 25.78
CA TRP A 3 18.23 35.95 25.82
C TRP A 3 16.87 35.25 25.86
N LEU A 4 15.89 35.84 26.54
CA LEU A 4 14.53 35.32 26.59
C LEU A 4 13.84 35.39 25.22
N ALA A 5 14.09 36.47 24.47
CA ALA A 5 13.57 36.62 23.11
C ALA A 5 14.20 35.62 22.13
N LEU A 6 15.47 35.27 22.32
CA LEU A 6 16.15 34.28 21.49
C LEU A 6 15.61 32.87 21.73
N ILE A 7 15.34 32.53 23.00
CA ILE A 7 14.76 31.23 23.38
C ILE A 7 13.34 31.11 22.84
N THR A 8 12.51 32.15 22.96
CA THR A 8 11.14 32.12 22.41
C THR A 8 11.12 32.09 20.88
N LEU A 9 12.09 32.72 20.20
CA LEU A 9 12.21 32.61 18.75
C LEU A 9 12.61 31.19 18.31
N LEU A 10 13.56 30.56 19.01
CA LEU A 10 14.02 29.20 18.73
C LEU A 10 12.92 28.15 18.99
N THR A 11 12.15 28.29 20.07
CA THR A 11 11.04 27.38 20.36
C THR A 11 9.87 27.52 19.38
N ASN A 12 9.63 28.71 18.85
CA ASN A 12 8.61 28.91 17.81
C ASN A 12 9.03 28.40 16.42
N LEU A 13 10.33 28.25 16.16
CA LEU A 13 10.83 27.68 14.90
C LEU A 13 10.71 26.15 14.87
N THR A 14 10.89 25.48 16.02
CA THR A 14 10.87 24.01 16.09
C THR A 14 9.46 23.42 16.14
N THR A 15 8.43 24.20 16.50
CA THR A 15 7.05 23.71 16.61
C THR A 15 6.25 23.75 15.31
N ARG A 16 6.77 24.36 14.23
CA ARG A 16 6.02 24.56 12.97
C ARG A 16 6.04 23.41 11.96
N PHE A 17 6.74 22.30 12.21
CA PHE A 17 7.09 21.36 11.14
C PHE A 17 6.44 19.96 11.17
N VAL A 18 5.37 19.74 11.93
CA VAL A 18 4.62 18.48 11.81
C VAL A 18 3.13 18.78 11.75
N GLN A 19 2.69 19.34 10.61
CA GLN A 19 1.29 19.12 10.23
C GLN A 19 1.18 17.63 9.89
N PRO A 20 0.33 16.86 10.59
CA PRO A 20 0.04 15.51 10.16
C PRO A 20 -0.52 15.61 8.74
N LEU A 21 0.03 14.82 7.81
CA LEU A 21 -0.60 14.72 6.49
C LEU A 21 -2.09 14.43 6.72
N PRO A 22 -3.00 15.17 6.07
CA PRO A 22 -4.40 14.82 6.15
C PRO A 22 -4.50 13.33 5.79
N PRO A 23 -5.24 12.52 6.57
CA PRO A 23 -5.45 11.14 6.19
C PRO A 23 -5.91 11.16 4.75
N LEU A 24 -5.32 10.32 3.88
CA LEU A 24 -5.94 10.07 2.59
C LEU A 24 -7.35 9.64 2.93
N ALA A 25 -8.32 10.56 2.80
CA ALA A 25 -9.70 10.18 2.70
C ALA A 25 -9.65 9.16 1.57
N ALA A 26 -9.92 7.90 1.90
CA ALA A 26 -10.15 6.91 0.89
C ALA A 26 -11.22 7.56 0.03
N ALA A 27 -10.84 8.09 -1.13
CA ALA A 27 -11.81 8.47 -2.10
C ALA A 27 -12.71 7.25 -2.16
N ASP A 28 -14.00 7.44 -1.91
CA ASP A 28 -14.99 6.38 -2.10
C ASP A 28 -14.99 6.10 -3.60
N ILE A 29 -13.95 5.39 -4.06
CA ILE A 29 -13.87 4.82 -5.38
C ILE A 29 -15.06 3.86 -5.35
N PRO A 30 -16.12 4.13 -6.12
CA PRO A 30 -17.30 3.30 -6.07
C PRO A 30 -16.84 1.87 -6.31
N ARG A 31 -17.12 0.98 -5.33
CA ARG A 31 -16.87 -0.45 -5.46
C ARG A 31 -17.90 -1.00 -6.45
N VAL A 32 -17.69 -0.70 -7.72
CA VAL A 32 -18.41 -1.35 -8.81
C VAL A 32 -17.85 -2.76 -8.89
N MET A 33 -18.67 -3.75 -8.56
CA MET A 33 -18.30 -5.14 -8.79
C MET A 33 -18.12 -5.32 -10.29
N PRO A 34 -17.00 -5.85 -10.77
CA PRO A 34 -16.84 -6.09 -12.19
C PRO A 34 -17.84 -7.15 -12.66
N ASP A 35 -18.49 -6.91 -13.80
CA ASP A 35 -19.46 -7.85 -14.39
C ASP A 35 -18.80 -9.19 -14.79
N GLU A 36 -17.50 -9.16 -15.09
CA GLU A 36 -16.67 -10.32 -15.42
C GLU A 36 -15.33 -10.23 -14.70
N VAL A 37 -14.85 -11.34 -14.13
CA VAL A 37 -13.53 -11.41 -13.48
C VAL A 37 -12.52 -12.00 -14.44
N LYS A 38 -11.54 -11.19 -14.86
CA LYS A 38 -10.40 -11.59 -15.69
C LYS A 38 -9.16 -11.59 -14.80
N ALA A 39 -8.82 -12.78 -14.29
CA ALA A 39 -7.81 -12.95 -13.27
C ALA A 39 -6.55 -13.65 -13.78
N ILE A 40 -5.40 -13.24 -13.24
CA ILE A 40 -4.16 -14.01 -13.34
C ILE A 40 -3.82 -14.66 -12.00
N TYR A 41 -3.36 -15.90 -12.06
CA TYR A 41 -2.81 -16.60 -10.91
C TYR A 41 -1.31 -16.33 -10.81
N ILE A 42 -0.85 -16.01 -9.60
CA ILE A 42 0.58 -15.87 -9.31
C ILE A 42 0.98 -16.65 -8.07
N THR A 43 2.18 -17.21 -8.12
CA THR A 43 2.79 -17.85 -6.96
C THR A 43 3.18 -16.79 -5.95
N SER A 44 3.20 -17.21 -4.69
CA SER A 44 3.62 -16.37 -3.59
C SER A 44 5.11 -16.01 -3.65
N GLN A 45 5.94 -16.85 -4.29
CA GLN A 45 7.33 -16.52 -4.61
C GLN A 45 7.42 -15.32 -5.56
N THR A 46 6.55 -15.27 -6.56
CA THR A 46 6.47 -14.13 -7.49
C THR A 46 5.99 -12.88 -6.76
N ALA A 47 5.01 -13.03 -5.85
CA ALA A 47 4.48 -11.92 -5.06
C ALA A 47 5.53 -11.24 -4.16
N LYS A 48 6.59 -11.95 -3.75
CA LYS A 48 7.71 -11.39 -2.98
C LYS A 48 8.63 -10.50 -3.81
N LEU A 49 8.60 -10.61 -5.13
CA LEU A 49 9.50 -9.88 -6.01
C LEU A 49 8.88 -8.53 -6.38
N ALA A 50 9.25 -7.46 -5.67
CA ALA A 50 8.69 -6.13 -5.85
C ALA A 50 8.72 -5.65 -7.32
N LYS A 51 9.82 -5.90 -8.04
CA LYS A 51 9.94 -5.58 -9.47
C LYS A 51 8.90 -6.31 -10.32
N ARG A 52 8.70 -7.62 -10.09
CA ARG A 52 7.70 -8.41 -10.82
C ARG A 52 6.28 -7.95 -10.51
N MET A 53 6.01 -7.59 -9.25
CA MET A 53 4.70 -7.05 -8.88
C MET A 53 4.41 -5.70 -9.52
N ALA A 54 5.42 -4.87 -9.74
CA ALA A 54 5.26 -3.62 -10.49
C ALA A 54 4.93 -3.88 -11.97
N GLU A 55 5.65 -4.81 -12.62
CA GLU A 55 5.39 -5.22 -14.01
C GLU A 55 3.98 -5.82 -14.16
N LEU A 56 3.56 -6.69 -13.25
CA LEU A 56 2.23 -7.29 -13.25
C LEU A 56 1.12 -6.25 -13.03
N ARG A 57 1.37 -5.27 -12.15
CA ARG A 57 0.44 -4.17 -11.95
C ARG A 57 0.26 -3.34 -13.23
N GLN A 58 1.35 -3.08 -13.93
CA GLN A 58 1.31 -2.38 -15.21
C GLN A 58 0.49 -3.17 -16.24
N LEU A 59 0.71 -4.48 -16.34
CA LEU A 59 -0.08 -5.36 -17.21
C LEU A 59 -1.59 -5.31 -16.89
N ILE A 60 -1.96 -5.26 -15.61
CA ILE A 60 -3.36 -5.15 -15.18
C ILE A 60 -3.96 -3.82 -15.62
N TYR A 61 -3.20 -2.71 -15.54
CA TYR A 61 -3.68 -1.41 -16.01
C TYR A 61 -3.79 -1.32 -17.54
N ASP A 62 -2.90 -2.00 -18.26
CA ASP A 62 -2.83 -1.94 -19.72
C ASP A 62 -3.76 -2.93 -20.43
N THR A 63 -4.43 -3.81 -19.67
CA THR A 63 -5.29 -4.87 -20.20
C THR A 63 -6.66 -4.89 -19.53
N GLU A 64 -7.52 -5.80 -19.97
CA GLU A 64 -8.84 -6.02 -19.37
C GLU A 64 -8.79 -6.85 -18.07
N LEU A 65 -7.58 -7.21 -17.60
CA LEU A 65 -7.41 -7.91 -16.32
C LEU A 65 -7.86 -7.01 -15.17
N ASN A 66 -8.56 -7.59 -14.20
CA ASN A 66 -9.09 -6.84 -13.06
C ASN A 66 -8.89 -7.54 -11.71
N ALA A 67 -8.25 -8.71 -11.71
CA ALA A 67 -7.98 -9.45 -10.49
C ALA A 67 -6.63 -10.20 -10.55
N VAL A 68 -6.06 -10.41 -9.36
CA VAL A 68 -4.88 -11.25 -9.18
C VAL A 68 -5.17 -12.21 -8.04
N VAL A 69 -4.97 -13.50 -8.29
CA VAL A 69 -5.05 -14.54 -7.26
C VAL A 69 -3.65 -14.90 -6.83
N ILE A 70 -3.35 -14.70 -5.55
CA ILE A 70 -2.03 -14.95 -4.96
C ILE A 70 -2.15 -16.05 -3.92
N ASN A 71 -1.22 -17.01 -3.96
CA ASN A 71 -1.10 -17.99 -2.88
C ASN A 71 -0.75 -17.28 -1.55
N THR A 72 -1.61 -17.43 -0.54
CA THR A 72 -1.28 -17.06 0.85
C THR A 72 -0.32 -18.08 1.48
N LYS A 73 -0.41 -19.34 1.02
CA LYS A 73 0.46 -20.46 1.37
C LYS A 73 0.69 -21.30 0.12
N GLU A 74 1.94 -21.65 -0.18
CA GLU A 74 2.23 -22.61 -1.24
C GLU A 74 1.81 -24.04 -0.83
N PRO A 75 1.48 -24.91 -1.80
CA PRO A 75 1.16 -26.32 -1.53
C PRO A 75 2.24 -27.02 -0.70
N PHE A 76 3.52 -26.71 -0.99
CA PHE A 76 4.69 -27.22 -0.29
C PHE A 76 5.61 -26.07 0.13
N GLY A 77 5.19 -25.26 1.11
CA GLY A 77 6.03 -24.16 1.58
C GLY A 77 5.50 -23.42 2.82
N PRO A 78 6.32 -22.53 3.39
CA PRO A 78 5.92 -21.69 4.52
C PRO A 78 4.83 -20.68 4.09
N ARG A 79 3.98 -20.27 5.04
CA ARG A 79 3.01 -19.19 4.81
C ARG A 79 3.76 -17.90 4.49
N ILE A 80 3.27 -17.20 3.49
CA ILE A 80 3.92 -15.97 3.00
C ILE A 80 3.37 -14.76 3.75
N TYR A 81 2.10 -14.85 4.14
CA TYR A 81 1.41 -13.88 4.98
C TYR A 81 0.82 -14.59 6.21
N PRO A 82 1.62 -14.79 7.28
CA PRO A 82 1.17 -15.48 8.49
C PRO A 82 0.00 -14.78 9.21
N GLU A 83 -0.14 -13.48 9.04
CA GLU A 83 -1.16 -12.61 9.63
C GLU A 83 -2.52 -12.68 8.92
N LEU A 84 -2.57 -13.13 7.66
CA LEU A 84 -3.81 -13.27 6.91
C LEU A 84 -4.60 -14.49 7.44
N LYS A 85 -5.63 -14.21 8.24
CA LYS A 85 -6.60 -15.23 8.65
C LYS A 85 -7.37 -15.70 7.42
N VAL A 86 -7.25 -16.99 7.10
CA VAL A 86 -8.14 -17.64 6.15
C VAL A 86 -9.49 -17.77 6.86
N LEU A 87 -10.51 -17.11 6.31
CA LEU A 87 -11.90 -17.18 6.78
C LEU A 87 -12.50 -18.56 6.51
#